data_AF-A0A382IXP3-F1
#
_entry.id   AF-A0A382IXP3-F1
#
_cell.length_a   1.000
_cell.length_b   1.000
_cell.length_c   1.000
_cell.angle_alpha   90.00
_cell.angle_beta   90.00
_cell.angle_gamma   90.00
#
_symmetry.space_group_name_H-M   'P 1'
#
loop_
_entity.id
_entity.type
_entity.pdbx_description
1 polymer ?
#
loop_
_entity_poly.entity_id
_entity_poly.type
_entity_poly.pdbx_seq_one_letter_code
_entity_poly.pdbx_strand_id
1 'polypeptide(L)'
;VPEIKKVCGILGLRKPYPIPHFEDVELKDQAIYSRIYTRLLELGILTAEEGVDAISTGRLPTPEESQESQEEFKKLKGKGFYEPIMGGPATQKDLSSEKIVSQEKIADQNMKVKVSNGPAVNGKPNGANKSQVGRPAGTPSPKTSNRVGPIGASYSLSKVKENILLSQDLTMEVESKLRKTHNKRKLGKQQKEIATSIAGIIIANEDSKDWIKSVDRYVAKPVDTNQTRTSEIQKIAYEHQVDDFLASILYSSKI
;
A
#
# COMPACT_ATOMS: atom_id res chain seq x y z
N VAL A 1 -21.52 -35.14 9.84
CA VAL A 1 -22.98 -35.46 9.84
C VAL A 1 -23.43 -36.33 11.02
N PRO A 2 -22.68 -37.34 11.50
CA PRO A 2 -23.07 -38.15 12.67
C PRO A 2 -23.35 -37.32 13.95
N GLU A 3 -22.50 -36.33 14.25
CA GLU A 3 -22.61 -35.44 15.41
C GLU A 3 -23.92 -34.63 15.44
N ILE A 4 -24.38 -34.14 14.29
CA ILE A 4 -25.58 -33.30 14.18
C ILE A 4 -26.83 -34.09 14.56
N LYS A 5 -26.90 -35.36 14.12
CA LYS A 5 -28.01 -36.26 14.49
C LYS A 5 -28.01 -36.54 16.00
N LYS A 6 -26.82 -36.68 16.60
CA LYS A 6 -26.65 -36.90 18.05
C LYS A 6 -27.11 -35.69 18.87
N VAL A 7 -26.69 -34.49 18.47
CA VAL A 7 -27.12 -33.22 19.10
C VAL A 7 -28.62 -33.00 18.93
N CYS A 8 -29.17 -33.21 17.73
CA CYS A 8 -30.61 -33.10 17.49
C CYS A 8 -31.42 -34.09 18.35
N GLY A 9 -30.91 -35.31 18.55
CA GLY A 9 -31.52 -36.30 19.43
C GLY A 9 -31.57 -35.86 20.90
N ILE A 10 -30.48 -35.25 21.41
CA ILE A 10 -30.43 -34.68 22.76
C ILE A 10 -31.39 -33.49 22.90
N LEU A 11 -31.50 -32.66 21.85
CA LEU A 11 -32.37 -31.47 21.82
C LEU A 11 -33.84 -31.79 21.49
N GLY A 12 -34.20 -33.05 21.27
CA GLY A 12 -35.57 -33.48 20.95
C GLY A 12 -36.05 -33.14 19.53
N LEU A 13 -35.15 -32.72 18.64
CA LEU A 13 -35.46 -32.38 17.24
C LEU A 13 -35.63 -33.66 16.41
N ARG A 14 -36.78 -33.78 15.72
CA ARG A 14 -37.14 -34.93 14.88
C ARG A 14 -36.82 -34.65 13.40
N LYS A 15 -36.76 -35.72 12.58
CA LYS A 15 -36.43 -35.63 11.14
C LYS A 15 -37.43 -34.74 10.37
N PRO A 16 -36.99 -34.00 9.33
CA PRO A 16 -35.65 -34.01 8.73
C PRO A 16 -34.62 -33.27 9.58
N TYR A 17 -33.42 -33.85 9.72
CA TYR A 17 -32.33 -33.20 10.45
C TYR A 17 -31.79 -32.02 9.65
N PRO A 18 -31.32 -30.94 10.33
CA PRO A 18 -30.64 -29.86 9.63
C PRO A 18 -29.42 -30.42 8.88
N ILE A 19 -29.31 -30.03 7.62
CA ILE A 19 -28.17 -30.39 6.79
C ILE A 19 -27.10 -29.35 7.09
N PRO A 20 -25.89 -29.75 7.55
CA PRO A 20 -24.80 -28.80 7.68
C PRO A 20 -24.46 -28.28 6.28
N HIS A 21 -24.57 -26.98 6.11
CA HIS A 21 -23.91 -26.28 5.03
C HIS A 21 -22.66 -25.63 5.62
N PHE A 22 -21.56 -25.67 4.89
CA PHE A 22 -20.45 -24.77 5.21
C PHE A 22 -20.91 -23.37 4.78
N GLU A 23 -21.20 -22.51 5.76
CA GLU A 23 -21.05 -21.08 5.53
C GLU A 23 -19.54 -20.83 5.47
N ASP A 24 -19.01 -20.68 4.25
CA ASP A 24 -17.82 -19.85 4.12
C ASP A 24 -18.23 -18.50 4.69
N VAL A 25 -17.59 -18.06 5.78
CA VAL A 25 -17.87 -16.79 6.42
C VAL A 25 -18.03 -15.72 5.34
N GLU A 26 -19.28 -15.31 5.10
CA GLU A 26 -19.58 -14.43 3.99
C GLU A 26 -19.00 -13.05 4.29
N LEU A 27 -18.22 -12.56 3.34
CA LEU A 27 -18.36 -11.25 2.71
C LEU A 27 -18.40 -10.00 3.60
N LYS A 28 -17.43 -9.12 3.28
CA LYS A 28 -17.43 -7.66 3.45
C LYS A 28 -16.96 -7.17 4.82
N ASP A 29 -15.66 -6.98 4.87
CA ASP A 29 -15.27 -5.59 5.05
C ASP A 29 -14.53 -5.13 3.80
N GLN A 30 -15.30 -4.62 2.82
CA GLN A 30 -14.72 -3.97 1.65
C GLN A 30 -13.68 -2.93 2.07
N ALA A 31 -13.83 -2.30 3.24
CA ALA A 31 -12.83 -1.40 3.78
C ALA A 31 -11.55 -2.13 4.24
N ILE A 32 -11.64 -3.31 4.85
CA ILE A 32 -10.45 -4.11 5.21
C ILE A 32 -9.75 -4.61 3.95
N TYR A 33 -10.48 -5.17 2.98
CA TYR A 33 -9.88 -5.65 1.73
C TYR A 33 -9.29 -4.51 0.90
N SER A 34 -9.99 -3.38 0.78
CA SER A 34 -9.44 -2.19 0.12
C SER A 34 -8.16 -1.74 0.81
N ARG A 35 -8.11 -1.70 2.15
CA ARG A 35 -6.88 -1.38 2.89
C ARG A 35 -5.76 -2.39 2.63
N ILE A 36 -6.07 -3.68 2.58
CA ILE A 36 -5.08 -4.71 2.25
C ILE A 36 -4.57 -4.49 0.83
N TYR A 37 -5.44 -4.33 -0.17
CA TYR A 37 -5.04 -4.12 -1.57
C TYR A 37 -4.26 -2.83 -1.77
N THR A 38 -4.70 -1.72 -1.16
CA THR A 38 -3.92 -0.47 -1.13
C THR A 38 -2.55 -0.69 -0.51
N ARG A 39 -2.45 -1.48 0.57
CA ARG A 39 -1.16 -1.77 1.19
C ARG A 39 -0.28 -2.66 0.31
N LEU A 40 -0.85 -3.62 -0.41
CA LEU A 40 -0.11 -4.46 -1.36
C LEU A 40 0.38 -3.67 -2.57
N LEU A 41 -0.43 -2.72 -3.05
CA LEU A 41 -0.04 -1.75 -4.07
C LEU A 41 1.10 -0.85 -3.58
N GLU A 42 0.98 -0.29 -2.37
CA GLU A 42 2.02 0.53 -1.74
C GLU A 42 3.34 -0.23 -1.57
N LEU A 43 3.28 -1.52 -1.22
CA LEU A 43 4.45 -2.39 -1.10
C LEU A 43 5.09 -2.76 -2.46
N GLY A 44 4.42 -2.44 -3.57
CA GLY A 44 4.82 -2.86 -4.91
C GLY A 44 4.64 -4.36 -5.18
N ILE A 45 3.84 -5.03 -4.36
CA ILE A 45 3.48 -6.46 -4.55
C ILE A 45 2.48 -6.59 -5.69
N LEU A 46 1.51 -5.68 -5.73
CA LEU A 46 0.62 -5.48 -6.87
C LEU A 46 1.13 -4.31 -7.70
N THR A 47 1.06 -4.44 -9.01
CA THR A 47 1.21 -3.33 -9.95
C THR A 47 0.00 -2.38 -9.85
N ALA A 48 0.12 -1.19 -10.45
CA ALA A 48 -0.95 -0.21 -10.46
C ALA A 48 -2.26 -0.77 -11.04
N GLU A 49 -2.18 -1.53 -12.12
CA GLU A 49 -3.35 -2.13 -12.78
C GLU A 49 -3.95 -3.25 -11.93
N GLU A 50 -3.12 -4.18 -11.44
CA GLU A 50 -3.57 -5.25 -10.54
C GLU A 50 -4.20 -4.71 -9.26
N GLY A 51 -3.70 -3.59 -8.72
CA GLY A 51 -4.28 -2.93 -7.55
C GLY A 51 -5.70 -2.42 -7.82
N VAL A 52 -5.91 -1.79 -8.98
CA VAL A 52 -7.24 -1.31 -9.41
C VAL A 52 -8.19 -2.49 -9.66
N ASP A 53 -7.70 -3.54 -10.29
CA ASP A 53 -8.47 -4.75 -10.55
C ASP A 53 -8.81 -5.51 -9.26
N ALA A 54 -7.87 -5.59 -8.32
CA ALA A 54 -8.12 -6.20 -7.01
C ALA A 54 -9.16 -5.40 -6.19
N ILE A 55 -9.11 -4.07 -6.23
CA ILE A 55 -10.09 -3.21 -5.55
C ILE A 55 -11.47 -3.32 -6.21
N SER A 56 -11.54 -3.38 -7.54
CA SER A 56 -12.80 -3.40 -8.28
C SER A 56 -13.48 -4.77 -8.29
N THR A 57 -12.71 -5.84 -8.51
CA THR A 57 -13.21 -7.22 -8.62
C THR A 57 -13.18 -7.97 -7.30
N GLY A 58 -12.41 -7.48 -6.33
CA GLY A 58 -12.16 -8.15 -5.06
C GLY A 58 -11.22 -9.36 -5.18
N ARG A 59 -10.72 -9.69 -6.36
CA ARG A 59 -9.88 -10.87 -6.65
C ARG A 59 -8.42 -10.45 -6.82
N LEU A 60 -7.52 -11.19 -6.17
CA LEU A 60 -6.09 -11.09 -6.44
C LEU A 60 -5.74 -11.81 -7.76
N PRO A 61 -4.73 -11.33 -8.50
CA PRO A 61 -4.29 -11.94 -9.75
C PRO A 61 -3.81 -13.39 -9.54
N THR A 62 -3.69 -14.19 -10.60
CA THR A 62 -2.93 -15.44 -10.53
C THR A 62 -1.42 -15.16 -10.66
N PRO A 63 -0.54 -16.11 -10.29
CA PRO A 63 0.91 -15.95 -10.52
C PRO A 63 1.28 -15.61 -11.96
N GLU A 64 0.60 -16.22 -12.92
CA GLU A 64 0.82 -16.01 -14.35
C GLU A 64 0.38 -14.61 -14.79
N GLU A 65 -0.85 -14.21 -14.41
CA GLU A 65 -1.38 -12.86 -14.64
C GLU A 65 -0.47 -11.79 -14.01
N SER A 66 0.07 -12.08 -12.82
CA SER A 66 0.92 -11.16 -12.09
C SER A 66 2.31 -11.02 -12.71
N GLN A 67 2.88 -12.10 -13.23
CA GLN A 67 4.17 -12.02 -13.90
C GLN A 67 4.10 -11.15 -15.16
N GLU A 68 3.08 -11.37 -16.00
CA GLU A 68 2.87 -10.58 -17.22
C GLU A 68 2.69 -9.09 -16.87
N SER A 69 1.83 -8.80 -15.89
CA SER A 69 1.59 -7.44 -15.40
C SER A 69 2.85 -6.77 -14.86
N GLN A 70 3.69 -7.49 -14.10
CA GLN A 70 4.93 -6.98 -13.54
C GLN A 70 5.99 -6.69 -14.62
N GLU A 71 6.09 -7.53 -15.65
CA GLU A 71 6.98 -7.30 -16.79
C GLU A 71 6.59 -6.05 -17.57
N GLU A 72 5.29 -5.85 -17.81
CA GLU A 72 4.78 -4.64 -18.46
C GLU A 72 4.94 -3.40 -17.58
N PHE A 73 4.59 -3.50 -16.29
CA PHE A 73 4.74 -2.43 -15.31
C PHE A 73 6.20 -1.95 -15.23
N LYS A 74 7.17 -2.87 -15.22
CA LYS A 74 8.60 -2.51 -15.22
C LYS A 74 8.99 -1.74 -16.48
N LYS A 75 8.49 -2.13 -17.65
CA LYS A 75 8.73 -1.42 -18.93
C LYS A 75 8.16 -0.01 -18.88
N LEU A 76 6.92 0.15 -18.41
CA LEU A 76 6.24 1.45 -18.31
C LEU A 76 6.86 2.34 -17.23
N LYS A 77 7.24 1.77 -16.08
CA LYS A 77 7.95 2.48 -15.00
C LYS A 77 9.30 3.00 -15.47
N GLY A 78 10.05 2.21 -16.24
CA GLY A 78 11.31 2.64 -16.86
C GLY A 78 11.15 3.78 -17.87
N LYS A 79 9.96 3.93 -18.47
CA LYS A 79 9.61 5.06 -19.36
C LYS A 79 9.11 6.29 -18.60
N GLY A 80 9.02 6.24 -17.27
CA GLY A 80 8.59 7.36 -16.44
C GLY A 80 7.08 7.46 -16.20
N PHE A 81 6.24 6.56 -16.74
CA PHE A 81 4.77 6.66 -16.64
C PHE A 81 4.21 6.52 -15.22
N TYR A 82 5.00 5.96 -14.30
CA TYR A 82 4.62 5.74 -12.91
C TYR A 82 5.46 6.58 -11.94
N GLU A 83 6.10 7.66 -12.42
CA GLU A 83 6.81 8.60 -11.54
C GLU A 83 5.83 9.46 -10.74
N PRO A 84 6.20 9.87 -9.50
CA PRO A 84 5.41 10.82 -8.75
C PRO A 84 5.22 12.12 -9.53
N ILE A 85 4.07 12.79 -9.35
CA ILE A 85 3.77 14.10 -9.97
C ILE A 85 4.82 15.17 -9.60
N MET A 86 5.52 14.98 -8.47
CA MET A 86 6.62 15.83 -8.00
C MET A 86 7.89 15.70 -8.87
N GLY A 87 7.90 14.74 -9.81
CA GLY A 87 8.99 14.39 -10.70
C GLY A 87 9.81 13.22 -10.19
N GLY A 88 10.18 12.30 -11.08
CA GLY A 88 11.19 11.27 -10.85
C GLY A 88 12.43 11.45 -11.73
N PRO A 89 13.39 10.52 -11.69
CA PRO A 89 14.65 10.63 -12.43
C PRO A 89 14.47 10.79 -13.95
N ALA A 90 13.48 10.16 -14.56
CA ALA A 90 13.19 10.32 -16.00
C ALA A 90 12.64 11.73 -16.28
N THR A 91 11.66 12.19 -15.50
CA THR A 91 11.11 13.55 -15.61
C THR A 91 12.20 14.62 -15.42
N GLN A 92 13.13 14.42 -14.48
CA GLN A 92 14.25 15.33 -14.27
C GLN A 92 15.23 15.36 -15.45
N LYS A 93 15.46 14.20 -16.08
CA LYS A 93 16.30 14.10 -17.28
C LYS A 93 15.68 14.84 -18.45
N ASP A 94 14.37 14.72 -18.67
CA ASP A 94 13.65 15.43 -19.72
C ASP A 94 13.63 16.95 -19.48
N LEU A 95 13.38 17.38 -18.23
CA LEU A 95 13.48 18.79 -17.84
C LEU A 95 14.90 19.34 -18.04
N SER A 96 15.94 18.52 -17.85
CA SER A 96 17.33 18.93 -18.06
C SER A 96 17.69 19.02 -19.55
N SER A 97 17.20 18.10 -20.39
CA SER A 97 17.45 18.10 -21.83
C SER A 97 16.69 19.22 -22.54
N GLU A 98 15.45 19.52 -22.14
CA GLU A 98 14.70 20.67 -22.65
C GLU A 98 15.39 22.00 -22.32
N LYS A 99 15.97 22.14 -21.12
CA LYS A 99 16.74 23.34 -20.75
C LYS A 99 18.00 23.51 -21.59
N ILE A 100 18.69 22.42 -21.95
CA ILE A 100 19.86 22.45 -22.84
C ILE A 100 19.46 22.87 -24.26
N VAL A 101 18.38 22.31 -24.82
CA VAL A 101 17.85 22.68 -26.15
C VAL A 101 17.36 24.14 -26.19
N SER A 102 16.81 24.62 -25.08
CA SER A 102 16.37 26.01 -24.94
C SER A 102 17.55 26.98 -24.97
N GLN A 103 18.68 26.63 -24.35
CA GLN A 103 19.89 27.46 -24.35
C GLN A 103 20.59 27.49 -25.71
N GLU A 104 20.63 26.37 -26.45
CA GLU A 104 21.15 26.33 -27.83
C GLU A 104 20.29 27.19 -28.79
N LYS A 105 18.96 27.13 -28.67
CA LYS A 105 18.06 27.95 -29.50
C LYS A 105 18.17 29.46 -29.20
N ILE A 106 18.48 29.84 -27.96
CA ILE A 106 18.72 31.25 -27.59
C ILE A 106 20.05 31.74 -28.18
N ALA A 107 21.06 30.87 -28.32
CA ALA A 107 22.34 31.22 -28.94
C ALA A 107 22.21 31.48 -30.45
N ASP A 108 21.38 30.71 -31.16
CA ASP A 108 21.18 30.86 -32.61
C ASP A 108 20.26 32.05 -33.00
N GLN A 109 19.37 32.49 -32.12
CA GLN A 109 18.38 33.54 -32.45
C GLN A 109 18.86 34.99 -32.27
N ASN A 110 20.09 35.23 -31.79
CA ASN A 110 20.66 36.58 -31.68
C ASN A 110 21.24 37.17 -33.00
N MET A 111 21.08 36.48 -34.14
CA MET A 111 21.37 37.02 -35.49
C MET A 111 20.10 37.08 -36.36
N LYS A 112 19.08 37.86 -35.98
CA LYS A 112 18.19 38.57 -36.93
C LYS A 112 17.15 39.41 -36.18
N VAL A 113 17.47 40.68 -35.97
CA VAL A 113 16.48 41.72 -35.70
C VAL A 113 15.95 42.23 -37.04
N LYS A 114 14.62 42.26 -37.24
CA LYS A 114 13.86 43.50 -37.54
C LYS A 114 12.38 43.25 -37.94
N VAL A 115 11.51 43.84 -37.11
CA VAL A 115 10.35 44.71 -37.44
C VAL A 115 9.10 44.09 -38.08
N SER A 116 7.96 44.12 -37.36
CA SER A 116 6.85 45.08 -37.63
C SER A 116 5.60 44.83 -36.75
N ASN A 117 5.01 45.93 -36.28
CA ASN A 117 3.76 46.04 -35.50
C ASN A 117 2.48 45.69 -36.29
N GLY A 118 1.44 45.23 -35.59
CA GLY A 118 0.03 45.36 -36.01
C GLY A 118 -0.97 44.53 -35.16
N PRO A 119 -2.20 44.99 -34.86
CA PRO A 119 -2.93 44.58 -33.64
C PRO A 119 -4.24 43.76 -33.85
N ALA A 120 -4.72 43.22 -32.72
CA ALA A 120 -6.10 42.89 -32.33
C ALA A 120 -6.81 41.63 -32.90
N VAL A 121 -7.41 40.81 -32.01
CA VAL A 121 -8.88 40.73 -31.76
C VAL A 121 -9.24 39.46 -30.95
N ASN A 122 -10.15 39.65 -29.99
CA ASN A 122 -10.86 38.67 -29.17
C ASN A 122 -11.62 37.59 -29.95
N GLY A 123 -11.67 36.38 -29.39
CA GLY A 123 -12.64 35.36 -29.80
C GLY A 123 -12.72 34.20 -28.79
N LYS A 124 -13.65 34.31 -27.82
CA LYS A 124 -14.20 33.16 -27.08
C LYS A 124 -15.27 32.51 -27.98
N PRO A 125 -15.46 31.18 -27.91
CA PRO A 125 -16.70 30.74 -27.28
C PRO A 125 -16.58 29.46 -26.43
N ASN A 126 -17.54 29.37 -25.50
CA ASN A 126 -17.88 28.21 -24.68
C ASN A 126 -18.33 27.00 -25.52
N GLY A 127 -18.11 25.80 -25.00
CA GLY A 127 -18.81 24.58 -25.41
C GLY A 127 -18.74 23.53 -24.32
N ALA A 128 -19.84 23.35 -23.57
CA ALA A 128 -20.01 22.35 -22.55
C ALA A 128 -20.23 20.95 -23.16
N ASN A 129 -19.72 19.90 -22.52
CA ASN A 129 -20.51 18.67 -22.32
C ASN A 129 -19.93 17.82 -21.19
N LYS A 130 -20.72 17.67 -20.12
CA LYS A 130 -20.51 16.67 -19.06
C LYS A 130 -21.34 15.45 -19.44
N SER A 131 -20.69 14.30 -19.55
CA SER A 131 -21.35 12.99 -19.57
C SER A 131 -20.85 12.18 -18.38
N GLN A 132 -21.67 12.11 -17.34
CA GLN A 132 -21.54 11.10 -16.28
C GLN A 132 -22.00 9.75 -16.85
N VAL A 133 -21.16 8.74 -16.78
CA VAL A 133 -21.53 7.34 -17.03
C VAL A 133 -21.58 6.62 -15.69
N GLY A 134 -22.75 6.02 -15.43
CA GLY A 134 -23.09 5.31 -14.20
C GLY A 134 -22.40 3.95 -14.06
N ARG A 135 -22.37 3.50 -12.80
CA ARG A 135 -21.79 2.24 -12.28
C ARG A 135 -22.04 1.01 -13.18
N PRO A 136 -21.02 0.18 -13.44
CA PRO A 136 -21.22 -1.17 -13.96
C PRO A 136 -21.79 -2.13 -12.90
N ALA A 137 -22.50 -3.15 -13.39
CA ALA A 137 -23.22 -4.15 -12.64
C ALA A 137 -22.31 -5.09 -11.82
N GLY A 138 -22.86 -5.64 -10.74
CA GLY A 138 -22.15 -6.45 -9.75
C GLY A 138 -21.43 -7.66 -10.33
N THR A 139 -20.17 -7.82 -9.92
CA THR A 139 -19.30 -8.96 -10.25
C THR A 139 -19.26 -9.96 -9.08
N PRO A 140 -19.12 -11.26 -9.37
CA PRO A 140 -19.31 -12.35 -8.41
C PRO A 140 -18.13 -12.51 -7.45
N SER A 141 -18.38 -13.23 -6.35
CA SER A 141 -17.51 -13.39 -5.18
C SER A 141 -16.05 -13.78 -5.50
N PRO A 142 -15.05 -13.20 -4.80
CA PRO A 142 -13.65 -13.49 -5.05
C PRO A 142 -13.23 -14.90 -4.62
N LYS A 143 -12.37 -15.54 -5.43
CA LYS A 143 -11.70 -16.80 -5.07
C LYS A 143 -10.31 -16.50 -4.53
N THR A 144 -9.99 -17.04 -3.35
CA THR A 144 -8.66 -17.01 -2.74
C THR A 144 -7.74 -18.01 -3.44
N SER A 145 -6.78 -17.53 -4.24
CA SER A 145 -5.63 -18.34 -4.67
C SER A 145 -4.51 -18.21 -3.63
N ASN A 146 -4.04 -19.33 -3.09
CA ASN A 146 -3.15 -19.39 -1.92
C ASN A 146 -1.67 -19.06 -2.20
N ARG A 147 -1.31 -18.59 -3.39
CA ARG A 147 0.03 -18.06 -3.68
C ARG A 147 -0.08 -17.01 -4.77
N VAL A 148 -0.18 -15.75 -4.37
CA VAL A 148 -0.04 -14.62 -5.29
C VAL A 148 1.01 -13.68 -4.70
N GLY A 149 2.27 -14.09 -4.82
CA GLY A 149 3.39 -13.18 -4.68
C GLY A 149 4.00 -13.03 -6.07
N PRO A 150 4.53 -11.85 -6.44
CA PRO A 150 5.25 -11.72 -7.70
C PRO A 150 6.33 -12.80 -7.80
N ILE A 151 6.47 -13.40 -8.98
CA ILE A 151 7.49 -14.43 -9.23
C ILE A 151 8.87 -13.77 -9.02
N GLY A 152 9.64 -14.26 -8.05
CA GLY A 152 10.90 -13.65 -7.59
C GLY A 152 10.78 -12.76 -6.34
N ALA A 153 9.60 -12.67 -5.71
CA ALA A 153 9.42 -11.93 -4.47
C ALA A 153 10.35 -12.45 -3.36
N SER A 154 11.21 -11.59 -2.81
CA SER A 154 12.06 -11.89 -1.66
C SER A 154 11.29 -11.97 -0.33
N TYR A 155 9.96 -11.79 -0.36
CA TYR A 155 9.11 -11.60 0.82
C TYR A 155 7.88 -12.50 0.78
N SER A 156 7.47 -13.00 1.95
CA SER A 156 6.28 -13.82 2.11
C SER A 156 5.04 -12.95 2.34
N LEU A 157 4.03 -13.07 1.47
CA LEU A 157 2.76 -12.36 1.59
C LEU A 157 2.04 -12.66 2.92
N SER A 158 2.10 -13.91 3.39
CA SER A 158 1.48 -14.27 4.68
C SER A 158 2.19 -13.58 5.84
N LYS A 159 3.53 -13.56 5.84
CA LYS A 159 4.33 -12.85 6.86
C LYS A 159 4.07 -11.34 6.80
N VAL A 160 3.94 -10.74 5.60
CA VAL A 160 3.60 -9.33 5.43
C VAL A 160 2.25 -9.02 6.07
N LYS A 161 1.21 -9.81 5.77
CA LYS A 161 -0.11 -9.66 6.37
C LYS A 161 -0.05 -9.77 7.89
N GLU A 162 0.60 -10.80 8.42
CA GLU A 162 0.75 -11.03 9.86
C GLU A 162 1.47 -9.86 10.54
N ASN A 163 2.60 -9.41 9.98
CA ASN A 163 3.37 -8.30 10.52
C ASN A 163 2.63 -6.96 10.45
N ILE A 164 1.80 -6.72 9.44
CA ILE A 164 0.92 -5.53 9.39
C ILE A 164 -0.09 -5.56 10.55
N LEU A 165 -0.74 -6.70 10.79
CA LEU A 165 -1.68 -6.83 11.90
C LEU A 165 -0.98 -6.67 13.25
N LEU A 166 0.17 -7.32 13.44
CA LEU A 166 1.00 -7.18 14.64
C LEU A 166 1.44 -5.72 14.88
N SER A 167 1.72 -4.95 13.82
CA SER A 167 2.09 -3.54 13.94
C SER A 167 0.93 -2.65 14.44
N GLN A 168 -0.30 -3.00 14.09
CA GLN A 168 -1.50 -2.30 14.58
C GLN A 168 -1.71 -2.61 16.07
N ASP A 169 -1.58 -3.87 16.46
CA ASP A 169 -1.66 -4.30 17.86
C ASP A 169 -0.56 -3.66 18.70
N LEU A 170 0.66 -3.62 18.18
CA LEU A 170 1.78 -2.92 18.80
C LEU A 170 1.47 -1.44 19.04
N THR A 171 0.91 -0.76 18.05
CA THR A 171 0.56 0.67 18.18
C THR A 171 -0.47 0.87 19.29
N MET A 172 -1.49 0.00 19.38
CA MET A 172 -2.48 0.04 20.45
C MET A 172 -1.86 -0.19 21.83
N GLU A 173 -0.89 -1.11 21.95
CA GLU A 173 -0.21 -1.38 23.21
C GLU A 173 0.71 -0.23 23.62
N VAL A 174 1.45 0.37 22.69
CA VAL A 174 2.24 1.60 22.93
C VAL A 174 1.32 2.73 23.40
N GLU A 175 0.18 2.95 22.75
CA GLU A 175 -0.79 3.94 23.20
C GLU A 175 -1.30 3.63 24.62
N SER A 176 -1.57 2.36 24.92
CA SER A 176 -2.02 1.89 26.24
C SER A 176 -0.98 2.17 27.32
N LYS A 177 0.29 1.87 27.04
CA LYS A 177 1.39 2.14 27.97
C LYS A 177 1.59 3.64 28.18
N LEU A 178 1.58 4.45 27.13
CA LEU A 178 1.69 5.91 27.24
C LEU A 178 0.55 6.52 28.08
N ARG A 179 -0.67 6.01 27.95
CA ARG A 179 -1.81 6.41 28.80
C ARG A 179 -1.54 6.11 30.28
N LYS A 180 -1.04 4.91 30.59
CA LYS A 180 -0.69 4.52 31.97
C LYS A 180 0.44 5.37 32.52
N THR A 181 1.54 5.53 31.78
CA THR A 181 2.73 6.30 32.21
C THR A 181 2.41 7.76 32.49
N HIS A 182 1.53 8.37 31.70
CA HIS A 182 1.15 9.78 31.88
C HIS A 182 -0.18 9.98 32.62
N ASN A 183 -0.77 8.92 33.21
CA ASN A 183 -2.06 8.96 33.90
C ASN A 183 -3.18 9.64 33.09
N LYS A 184 -3.29 9.32 31.80
CA LYS A 184 -4.28 9.88 30.88
C LYS A 184 -5.33 8.85 30.47
N ARG A 185 -6.59 9.28 30.44
CA ARG A 185 -7.70 8.47 29.89
C ARG A 185 -7.63 8.31 28.37
N LYS A 186 -7.16 9.34 27.65
CA LYS A 186 -7.08 9.36 26.17
C LYS A 186 -5.84 10.13 25.72
N LEU A 187 -5.28 9.73 24.58
CA LEU A 187 -4.19 10.44 23.91
C LEU A 187 -4.76 11.48 22.91
N GLY A 188 -4.18 12.67 22.90
CA GLY A 188 -4.43 13.69 21.87
C GLY A 188 -3.79 13.32 20.52
N LYS A 189 -4.12 14.07 19.46
CA LYS A 189 -3.63 13.78 18.09
C LYS A 189 -2.10 13.67 18.01
N GLN A 190 -1.39 14.69 18.51
CA GLN A 190 0.09 14.70 18.54
C GLN A 190 0.67 13.53 19.36
N GLN A 191 0.01 13.15 20.46
CA GLN A 191 0.46 12.03 21.29
C GLN A 191 0.27 10.68 20.59
N LYS A 192 -0.73 10.56 19.73
CA LYS A 192 -0.93 9.38 18.88
C LYS A 192 0.11 9.31 17.77
N GLU A 193 0.45 10.45 17.16
CA GLU A 193 1.55 10.51 16.19
C GLU A 193 2.87 10.06 16.84
N ILE A 194 3.16 10.50 18.07
CA ILE A 194 4.31 10.01 18.85
C ILE A 194 4.21 8.50 19.10
N ALA A 195 3.04 7.97 19.46
CA ALA A 195 2.86 6.53 19.66
C ALA A 195 3.17 5.74 18.38
N THR A 196 2.73 6.23 17.22
CA THR A 196 3.05 5.64 15.92
C THR A 196 4.55 5.70 15.62
N SER A 197 5.23 6.82 15.91
CA SER A 197 6.69 6.92 15.76
C SER A 197 7.43 5.93 16.66
N ILE A 198 7.02 5.76 17.92
CA ILE A 198 7.61 4.77 18.84
C ILE A 198 7.41 3.35 18.30
N ALA A 199 6.20 3.02 17.83
CA ALA A 199 5.93 1.72 17.21
C ALA A 199 6.82 1.50 15.97
N GLY A 200 7.02 2.52 15.14
CA GLY A 200 7.93 2.46 13.99
C GLY A 200 9.38 2.13 14.39
N ILE A 201 9.89 2.76 15.45
CA ILE A 201 11.24 2.47 15.98
C ILE A 201 11.34 1.02 16.46
N ILE A 202 10.33 0.52 17.17
CA ILE A 202 10.30 -0.89 17.64
C ILE A 202 10.37 -1.86 16.45
N ILE A 203 9.56 -1.62 15.42
CA ILE A 203 9.48 -2.48 14.23
C ILE A 203 10.81 -2.47 13.46
N ALA A 204 11.46 -1.31 13.39
CA ALA A 204 12.76 -1.18 12.73
C ALA A 204 13.88 -1.89 13.50
N ASN A 205 13.84 -1.92 14.82
CA ASN A 205 14.94 -2.42 15.63
C ASN A 205 14.83 -3.90 16.03
N GLU A 206 13.60 -4.38 16.29
CA GLU A 206 13.33 -5.66 16.96
C GLU A 206 12.68 -6.68 16.02
N ASP A 207 12.87 -7.97 16.31
CA ASP A 207 12.15 -9.04 15.63
C ASP A 207 10.65 -9.02 15.97
N SER A 208 9.81 -9.43 15.02
CA SER A 208 8.35 -9.36 15.15
C SER A 208 7.78 -10.10 16.36
N LYS A 209 8.49 -11.11 16.85
CA LYS A 209 8.15 -11.89 18.04
C LYS A 209 8.36 -11.12 19.36
N ASP A 210 9.17 -10.07 19.33
CA ASP A 210 9.61 -9.33 20.51
C ASP A 210 9.09 -7.88 20.55
N TRP A 211 8.37 -7.44 19.52
CA TRP A 211 7.76 -6.11 19.43
C TRP A 211 6.99 -5.73 20.70
N ILE A 212 6.01 -6.54 21.10
CA ILE A 212 5.18 -6.28 22.29
C ILE A 212 6.02 -6.29 23.58
N LYS A 213 7.00 -7.19 23.70
CA LYS A 213 7.85 -7.30 24.89
C LYS A 213 8.76 -6.09 25.08
N SER A 214 9.12 -5.43 23.99
CA SER A 214 10.02 -4.27 23.99
C SER A 214 9.33 -2.94 24.25
N VAL A 215 7.99 -2.89 24.26
CA VAL A 215 7.19 -1.65 24.44
C VAL A 215 7.66 -0.84 25.64
N ASP A 216 7.84 -1.47 26.79
CA ASP A 216 8.23 -0.77 28.02
C ASP A 216 9.58 -0.06 27.89
N ARG A 217 10.54 -0.70 27.20
CA ARG A 217 11.87 -0.13 26.96
C ARG A 217 11.79 1.10 26.07
N TYR A 218 11.06 1.01 24.96
CA TYR A 218 10.98 2.08 23.96
C TYR A 218 10.05 3.22 24.37
N VAL A 219 9.02 2.97 25.16
CA VAL A 219 8.20 4.05 25.75
C VAL A 219 9.03 4.90 26.71
N ALA A 220 9.95 4.29 27.46
CA ALA A 220 10.85 5.03 28.35
C ALA A 220 11.96 5.78 27.59
N LYS A 221 12.50 5.17 26.53
CA LYS A 221 13.59 5.75 25.72
C LYS A 221 13.43 5.39 24.24
N PRO A 222 12.68 6.20 23.45
CA PRO A 222 12.39 5.90 22.06
C PRO A 222 13.55 6.32 21.16
N VAL A 223 14.62 5.54 21.15
CA VAL A 223 15.81 5.78 20.34
C VAL A 223 16.15 4.55 19.51
N ASP A 224 16.75 4.76 18.34
CA ASP A 224 17.31 3.67 17.55
C ASP A 224 18.42 2.97 18.34
N THR A 225 18.39 1.63 18.35
CA THR A 225 19.41 0.79 18.98
C THR A 225 20.08 -0.18 18.00
N ASN A 226 19.66 -0.22 16.73
CA ASN A 226 20.13 -1.19 15.74
C ASN A 226 20.43 -0.53 14.38
N GLN A 227 21.48 0.29 14.35
CA GLN A 227 21.89 1.05 13.17
C GLN A 227 22.15 0.19 11.91
N THR A 228 22.68 -1.03 12.09
CA THR A 228 22.92 -1.97 10.98
C THR A 228 21.61 -2.34 10.30
N ARG A 229 20.61 -2.73 11.09
CA ARG A 229 19.29 -3.09 10.58
C ARG A 229 18.58 -1.89 9.97
N THR A 230 18.66 -0.71 10.59
CA THR A 230 18.09 0.53 10.04
C THR A 230 18.66 0.85 8.65
N SER A 231 19.97 0.63 8.45
CA SER A 231 20.62 0.85 7.14
C SER A 231 20.11 -0.12 6.08
N GLU A 232 19.89 -1.39 6.43
CA GLU A 232 19.28 -2.36 5.51
C GLU A 232 17.82 -2.01 5.18
N ILE A 233 17.05 -1.55 6.18
CA ILE A 233 15.67 -1.09 5.99
C ILE A 233 15.64 0.10 5.02
N GLN A 234 16.52 1.08 5.19
CA GLN A 234 16.61 2.23 4.29
C GLN A 234 16.96 1.82 2.85
N LYS A 235 17.80 0.78 2.69
CA LYS A 235 18.08 0.22 1.37
C LYS A 235 16.82 -0.39 0.74
N ILE A 236 16.05 -1.15 1.51
CA ILE A 236 14.76 -1.71 1.07
C ILE A 236 13.77 -0.58 0.74
N ALA A 237 13.69 0.46 1.58
CA ALA A 237 12.85 1.63 1.37
C ALA A 237 13.17 2.31 0.04
N TYR A 238 14.46 2.53 -0.25
CA TYR A 238 14.92 3.09 -1.52
C TYR A 238 14.61 2.20 -2.73
N GLU A 239 14.87 0.90 -2.61
CA GLU A 239 14.68 -0.07 -3.70
C GLU A 239 13.21 -0.20 -4.09
N HIS A 240 12.34 -0.26 -3.09
CA HIS A 240 10.90 -0.42 -3.28
C HIS A 240 10.14 0.92 -3.38
N GLN A 241 10.81 2.05 -3.14
CA GLN A 241 10.23 3.41 -3.09
C GLN A 241 9.08 3.52 -2.07
N VAL A 242 9.29 2.95 -0.88
CA VAL A 242 8.33 2.94 0.22
C VAL A 242 8.89 3.67 1.44
N ASP A 243 8.04 4.00 2.41
CA ASP A 243 8.50 4.59 3.67
C ASP A 243 9.25 3.58 4.55
N ASP A 244 9.99 4.09 5.55
CA ASP A 244 10.80 3.25 6.44
C ASP A 244 9.94 2.24 7.22
N PHE A 245 8.67 2.56 7.49
CA PHE A 245 7.76 1.67 8.20
C PHE A 245 7.36 0.46 7.32
N LEU A 246 6.91 0.69 6.08
CA LEU A 246 6.69 -0.32 5.05
C LEU A 246 7.93 -1.19 4.89
N ALA A 247 9.10 -0.56 4.75
CA ALA A 247 10.36 -1.26 4.56
C ALA A 247 10.73 -2.12 5.77
N SER A 248 10.43 -1.67 7.00
CA SER A 248 10.64 -2.46 8.22
C SER A 248 9.73 -3.69 8.28
N ILE A 249 8.50 -3.57 7.79
CA ILE A 249 7.57 -4.70 7.63
C ILE A 249 8.08 -5.68 6.58
N LEU A 250 8.53 -5.18 5.42
CA LEU A 250 9.12 -6.01 4.37
C LEU A 250 10.35 -6.76 4.88
N TYR A 251 11.24 -6.06 5.57
CA TYR A 251 12.43 -6.64 6.20
C TYR A 251 12.06 -7.83 7.10
N SER A 252 11.05 -7.64 7.96
CA SER A 252 10.55 -8.66 8.89
C SER A 252 9.76 -9.78 8.20
N SER A 253 9.50 -9.65 6.90
CA SER A 253 8.72 -10.59 6.09
C SER A 253 9.52 -11.29 4.99
N LYS A 254 10.86 -11.16 5.01
CA LYS A 254 11.75 -11.92 4.11
C LYS A 254 11.48 -13.43 4.21
N ILE A 255 11.61 -14.15 3.09
CA ILE A 255 11.32 -15.60 3.01
C ILE A 255 12.29 -16.39 3.88
#